data_AF-A0A969XJ86-F1
#
_entry.id   AF-A0A969XJ86-F1
#
_cell.length_a   1.000
_cell.length_b   1.000
_cell.length_c   1.000
_cell.angle_alpha   90.00
_cell.angle_beta   90.00
_cell.angle_gamma   90.00
#
_symmetry.space_group_name_H-M   'P 1'
#
loop_
_entity.id
_entity.type
_entity.pdbx_description
1 polymer ?
#
loop_
_entity_poly.entity_id
_entity_poly.type
_entity_poly.pdbx_seq_one_letter_code
_entity_poly.pdbx_strand_id
1 'polypeptide(L)'
;MPTKRIAAIATEYRPRSHADVIIGKFLRGFPCDDGVHAPRVEVTSLYLDQVNPTDIGVAAAAEFGVPIYPSIRKALTLEEDGLAVDGVLIVGEHGDYPWDEYDRHLYPRRHFFEQVAGVFAESGRAVPVFTDKHLAYNWPDARWMYERARCLGIPLMAGSSLPVAWRRPWCEHPLGAPIEAAVSIGYAGLESYGFHALETLQCMVERRTGGETGVAGVRCVEGEALWDWLDAHPTHAALAEAAAGAIGETTGPWDRVREIAEHPAAFLVQYRDGLTAATLMLSGFCGAFAYAALVGGEQEACEFVLQAGEPHGHF
;
A
#
# COMPACT_ATOMS: atom_id res chain seq x y z
N MET A 1 -0.72 -31.91 -2.48
CA MET A 1 0.63 -31.32 -2.38
C MET A 1 0.86 -30.94 -0.92
N PRO A 2 2.09 -30.99 -0.39
CA PRO A 2 2.36 -30.52 0.97
C PRO A 2 1.98 -29.04 1.12
N THR A 3 1.52 -28.65 2.31
CA THR A 3 1.21 -27.26 2.66
C THR A 3 2.46 -26.41 2.50
N LYS A 4 2.30 -25.22 1.91
CA LYS A 4 3.42 -24.30 1.67
C LYS A 4 3.82 -23.60 2.95
N ARG A 5 5.13 -23.53 3.22
CA ARG A 5 5.70 -22.92 4.42
C ARG A 5 6.03 -21.45 4.20
N ILE A 6 5.67 -20.57 5.12
CA ILE A 6 5.89 -19.12 5.05
C ILE A 6 6.76 -18.66 6.22
N ALA A 7 7.77 -17.84 5.92
CA ALA A 7 8.46 -17.07 6.94
C ALA A 7 7.79 -15.69 7.07
N ALA A 8 7.45 -15.29 8.29
CA ALA A 8 6.99 -13.94 8.60
C ALA A 8 8.13 -13.12 9.21
N ILE A 9 8.33 -11.91 8.70
CA ILE A 9 9.38 -10.97 9.13
C ILE A 9 8.68 -9.66 9.47
N ALA A 10 8.72 -9.23 10.72
CA ALA A 10 8.05 -8.01 11.16
C ALA A 10 8.97 -7.11 11.99
N THR A 11 8.77 -5.80 11.88
CA THR A 11 9.45 -4.81 12.73
C THR A 11 8.91 -4.83 14.16
N GLU A 12 7.58 -4.74 14.30
CA GLU A 12 6.84 -4.72 15.57
C GLU A 12 5.55 -5.52 15.43
N TYR A 13 5.13 -6.25 16.48
CA TYR A 13 3.85 -6.97 16.51
C TYR A 13 3.03 -6.62 17.76
N ARG A 14 2.19 -5.58 17.65
CA ARG A 14 1.25 -5.12 18.69
C ARG A 14 -0.21 -5.13 18.19
N PRO A 15 -1.24 -4.97 19.05
CA PRO A 15 -2.63 -4.93 18.62
C PRO A 15 -2.88 -3.89 17.52
N ARG A 16 -3.58 -4.29 16.46
CA ARG A 16 -3.92 -3.49 15.27
C ARG A 16 -2.70 -2.96 14.49
N SER A 17 -1.52 -3.51 14.74
CA SER A 17 -0.36 -3.26 13.88
C SER A 17 -0.57 -3.93 12.51
N HIS A 18 0.22 -3.54 11.51
CA HIS A 18 0.24 -4.22 10.22
C HIS A 18 0.62 -5.71 10.37
N ALA A 19 1.52 -6.03 11.30
CA ALA A 19 1.88 -7.41 11.61
C ALA A 19 0.67 -8.20 12.12
N ASP A 20 -0.13 -7.59 13.00
CA ASP A 20 -1.35 -8.20 13.54
C ASP A 20 -2.40 -8.48 12.46
N VAL A 21 -2.71 -7.47 11.62
CA VAL A 21 -3.77 -7.62 10.61
C VAL A 21 -3.37 -8.46 9.39
N ILE A 22 -2.07 -8.65 9.15
CA ILE A 22 -1.55 -9.47 8.04
C ILE A 22 -1.16 -10.86 8.57
N ILE A 23 -0.15 -10.96 9.44
CA ILE A 23 0.35 -12.25 9.94
C ILE A 23 -0.74 -12.95 10.74
N GLY A 24 -1.53 -12.21 11.52
CA GLY A 24 -2.65 -12.77 12.27
C GLY A 24 -3.67 -13.48 11.38
N LYS A 25 -3.93 -13.01 10.14
CA LYS A 25 -4.80 -13.73 9.19
C LYS A 25 -4.19 -15.00 8.66
N PHE A 26 -2.88 -15.03 8.45
CA PHE A 26 -2.16 -16.25 8.09
C PHE A 26 -2.06 -17.27 9.24
N LEU A 27 -2.24 -16.84 10.49
CA LEU A 27 -2.31 -17.72 11.67
C LEU A 27 -3.74 -18.20 11.96
N ARG A 28 -4.71 -17.27 11.92
CA ARG A 28 -6.09 -17.48 12.43
C ARG A 28 -7.13 -17.72 11.34
N GLY A 29 -6.83 -17.34 10.10
CA GLY A 29 -7.76 -17.36 8.96
C GLY A 29 -8.22 -15.97 8.53
N PHE A 30 -8.89 -15.94 7.39
CA PHE A 30 -9.35 -14.73 6.70
C PHE A 30 -10.86 -14.59 6.90
N PRO A 31 -11.33 -13.59 7.66
CA PRO A 31 -12.76 -13.34 7.80
C PRO A 31 -13.35 -12.82 6.48
N CYS A 32 -14.34 -13.52 5.96
CA CYS A 32 -15.09 -13.17 4.75
C CYS A 32 -16.59 -13.18 5.04
N ASP A 33 -17.39 -12.70 4.09
CA ASP A 33 -18.85 -12.59 4.24
C ASP A 33 -19.54 -13.95 4.51
N ASP A 34 -18.95 -15.04 4.02
CA ASP A 34 -19.45 -16.42 4.17
C ASP A 34 -18.77 -17.20 5.31
N GLY A 35 -17.93 -16.55 6.11
CA GLY A 35 -17.27 -17.14 7.28
C GLY A 35 -15.74 -16.95 7.28
N VAL A 36 -15.05 -17.68 8.15
CA VAL A 36 -13.59 -17.62 8.25
C VAL A 36 -12.97 -18.66 7.33
N HIS A 37 -12.22 -18.20 6.32
CA HIS A 37 -11.46 -19.06 5.41
C HIS A 37 -10.12 -19.43 6.04
N ALA A 38 -9.85 -20.73 6.14
CA ALA A 38 -8.58 -21.22 6.66
C ALA A 38 -7.41 -20.83 5.72
N PRO A 39 -6.22 -20.49 6.26
CA PRO A 39 -5.04 -20.26 5.45
C PRO A 39 -4.68 -21.50 4.63
N ARG A 40 -4.27 -21.32 3.38
CA ARG A 40 -3.79 -22.41 2.49
C ARG A 40 -2.29 -22.67 2.61
N VAL A 41 -1.66 -22.01 3.58
CA VAL A 41 -0.22 -22.02 3.86
C VAL A 41 -0.03 -22.05 5.37
N GLU A 42 1.18 -22.33 5.81
CA GLU A 42 1.55 -22.41 7.22
C GLU A 42 2.67 -21.40 7.51
N VAL A 43 2.49 -20.53 8.51
CA VAL A 43 3.57 -19.70 9.02
C VAL A 43 4.47 -20.59 9.88
N THR A 44 5.66 -20.92 9.38
CA THR A 44 6.56 -21.88 10.04
C THR A 44 7.65 -21.19 10.87
N SER A 45 7.83 -19.89 10.70
CA SER A 45 8.85 -19.11 11.37
C SER A 45 8.47 -17.64 11.44
N LEU A 46 8.92 -16.98 12.51
CA LEU A 46 8.76 -15.56 12.73
C LEU A 46 10.11 -14.92 13.05
N TYR A 47 10.35 -13.72 12.51
CA TYR A 47 11.36 -12.78 13.00
C TYR A 47 10.65 -11.53 13.49
N LEU A 48 10.98 -11.08 14.70
CA LEU A 48 10.53 -9.82 15.28
C LEU A 48 11.77 -8.96 15.55
N ASP A 49 11.84 -7.79 14.92
CA ASP A 49 12.96 -6.86 15.12
C ASP A 49 12.90 -6.20 16.50
N GLN A 50 11.69 -5.82 16.92
CA GLN A 50 11.41 -5.16 18.18
C GLN A 50 10.31 -5.91 18.94
N VAL A 51 10.62 -6.30 20.17
CA VAL A 51 9.64 -6.82 21.14
C VAL A 51 9.54 -5.80 22.26
N ASN A 52 8.42 -5.09 22.32
CA ASN A 52 8.18 -3.99 23.25
C ASN A 52 7.03 -4.32 24.22
N PRO A 53 6.75 -3.48 25.24
CA PRO A 53 5.77 -3.82 26.27
C PRO A 53 4.33 -4.08 25.77
N THR A 54 3.98 -3.60 24.58
CA THR A 54 2.68 -3.82 23.94
C THR A 54 2.69 -4.96 22.92
N ASP A 55 3.78 -5.74 22.85
CA ASP A 55 3.88 -6.89 21.96
C ASP A 55 2.79 -7.94 22.28
N ILE A 56 2.20 -8.47 21.22
CA ILE A 56 1.35 -9.67 21.24
C ILE A 56 1.94 -10.78 20.35
N GLY A 57 2.98 -10.48 19.57
CA GLY A 57 3.58 -11.42 18.62
C GLY A 57 4.18 -12.64 19.30
N VAL A 58 4.84 -12.48 20.46
CA VAL A 58 5.42 -13.60 21.22
C VAL A 58 4.34 -14.57 21.70
N ALA A 59 3.24 -14.04 22.24
CA ALA A 59 2.12 -14.86 22.71
C ALA A 59 1.41 -15.55 21.55
N ALA A 60 1.17 -14.84 20.43
CA ALA A 60 0.58 -15.40 19.23
C ALA A 60 1.47 -16.51 18.65
N ALA A 61 2.78 -16.30 18.54
CA ALA A 61 3.71 -17.31 18.05
C ALA A 61 3.67 -18.58 18.92
N ALA A 62 3.63 -18.44 20.25
CA ALA A 62 3.49 -19.57 21.16
C ALA A 62 2.15 -20.30 21.03
N GLU A 63 1.04 -19.56 20.87
CA GLU A 63 -0.31 -20.11 20.67
C GLU A 63 -0.37 -21.02 19.43
N PHE A 64 0.29 -20.62 18.34
CA PHE A 64 0.29 -21.35 17.06
C PHE A 64 1.51 -22.27 16.88
N GLY A 65 2.39 -22.39 17.87
CA GLY A 65 3.59 -23.23 17.79
C GLY A 65 4.63 -22.73 16.75
N VAL A 66 4.65 -21.44 16.45
CA VAL A 66 5.57 -20.82 15.48
C VAL A 66 6.85 -20.39 16.21
N PRO A 67 8.03 -20.94 15.86
CA PRO A 67 9.29 -20.49 16.46
C PRO A 67 9.68 -19.07 16.01
N ILE A 68 10.14 -18.26 16.98
CA ILE A 68 10.74 -16.95 16.73
C ILE A 68 12.25 -17.11 16.62
N TYR A 69 12.82 -16.66 15.51
CA TYR A 69 14.26 -16.76 15.24
C TYR A 69 14.97 -15.42 15.47
N PRO A 70 16.24 -15.44 15.91
CA PRO A 70 16.99 -14.22 16.22
C PRO A 70 17.54 -13.49 14.98
N SER A 71 17.31 -14.04 13.79
CA SER A 71 17.70 -13.39 12.53
C SER A 71 16.80 -13.81 11.37
N ILE A 72 16.65 -12.93 10.39
CA ILE A 72 15.93 -13.20 9.14
C ILE A 72 16.49 -14.44 8.46
N ARG A 73 17.83 -14.59 8.39
CA ARG A 73 18.46 -15.78 7.81
C ARG A 73 17.96 -17.06 8.46
N LYS A 74 17.95 -17.13 9.80
CA LYS A 74 17.51 -18.32 10.52
C LYS A 74 16.01 -18.57 10.36
N ALA A 75 15.19 -17.52 10.29
CA ALA A 75 13.76 -17.65 9.99
C ALA A 75 13.53 -18.25 8.58
N LEU A 76 14.40 -17.96 7.61
CA LEU A 76 14.29 -18.50 6.25
C LEU A 76 14.88 -19.91 6.10
N THR A 77 15.89 -20.25 6.89
CA THR A 77 16.60 -21.54 6.76
C THR A 77 16.13 -22.59 7.77
N LEU A 78 15.44 -22.20 8.85
CA LEU A 78 14.97 -23.11 9.91
C LEU A 78 16.10 -23.97 10.52
N GLU A 79 17.30 -23.39 10.62
CA GLU A 79 18.54 -24.07 11.04
C GLU A 79 19.07 -25.14 10.07
N GLU A 80 18.50 -25.23 8.87
CA GLU A 80 19.02 -26.04 7.76
C GLU A 80 20.12 -25.29 6.97
N ASP A 81 20.83 -26.00 6.09
CA ASP A 81 21.93 -25.47 5.27
C ASP A 81 21.46 -24.56 4.11
N GLY A 82 20.14 -24.42 3.89
CA GLY A 82 19.58 -23.68 2.76
C GLY A 82 18.19 -23.10 3.02
N LEU A 83 17.57 -22.54 1.97
CA LEU A 83 16.24 -21.94 2.07
C LEU A 83 15.18 -23.03 2.32
N ALA A 84 14.53 -22.99 3.48
CA ALA A 84 13.54 -23.99 3.89
C ALA A 84 12.08 -23.56 3.65
N VAL A 85 11.80 -22.27 3.45
CA VAL A 85 10.42 -21.78 3.24
C VAL A 85 10.00 -21.71 1.77
N ASP A 86 8.70 -21.68 1.50
CA ASP A 86 8.07 -21.55 0.17
C ASP A 86 7.58 -20.12 -0.14
N GLY A 87 7.66 -19.20 0.82
CA GLY A 87 7.31 -17.79 0.65
C GLY A 87 7.72 -16.95 1.86
N VAL A 88 7.74 -15.63 1.68
CA VAL A 88 8.15 -14.66 2.72
C VAL A 88 7.14 -13.52 2.80
N LEU A 89 6.69 -13.21 4.02
CA LEU A 89 5.93 -12.00 4.34
C LEU A 89 6.86 -11.02 5.05
N ILE A 90 7.06 -9.84 4.49
CA ILE A 90 7.81 -8.73 5.10
C ILE A 90 6.81 -7.66 5.51
N VAL A 91 6.67 -7.45 6.82
CA VAL A 91 5.86 -6.38 7.40
C VAL A 91 6.80 -5.36 8.02
N GLY A 92 7.26 -4.43 7.18
CA GLY A 92 8.23 -3.39 7.52
C GLY A 92 7.59 -2.10 8.02
N GLU A 93 6.57 -2.18 8.89
CA GLU A 93 5.72 -1.04 9.28
C GLU A 93 5.51 -1.01 10.80
N HIS A 94 5.47 0.20 11.38
CA HIS A 94 5.59 0.45 12.82
C HIS A 94 6.94 0.04 13.44
N GLY A 95 7.07 0.26 14.75
CA GLY A 95 8.33 0.20 15.49
C GLY A 95 8.99 1.57 15.68
N ASP A 96 10.02 1.61 16.50
CA ASP A 96 10.84 2.78 16.76
C ASP A 96 11.99 2.85 15.74
N TYR A 97 11.83 3.70 14.72
CA TYR A 97 12.84 3.97 13.70
C TYR A 97 13.04 5.49 13.56
N PRO A 98 14.21 5.95 13.08
CA PRO A 98 14.46 7.37 12.91
C PRO A 98 13.59 7.99 11.80
N TRP A 99 13.47 9.30 11.84
CA TRP A 99 12.90 10.12 10.78
C TRP A 99 14.02 10.91 10.09
N ASP A 100 13.86 11.22 8.81
CA ASP A 100 14.78 12.14 8.11
C ASP A 100 14.23 13.57 8.02
N GLU A 101 14.98 14.45 7.34
CA GLU A 101 14.64 15.86 7.16
C GLU A 101 13.41 16.12 6.26
N TYR A 102 12.85 15.08 5.64
CA TYR A 102 11.67 15.15 4.79
C TYR A 102 10.43 14.52 5.48
N ASP A 103 10.50 14.34 6.80
CA ASP A 103 9.45 13.69 7.61
C ASP A 103 9.11 12.28 7.10
N ARG A 104 10.12 11.55 6.60
CA ARG A 104 9.95 10.14 6.21
C ARG A 104 10.41 9.24 7.34
N HIS A 105 9.58 8.28 7.71
CA HIS A 105 9.94 7.28 8.70
C HIS A 105 10.86 6.24 8.05
N LEU A 106 12.06 6.06 8.59
CA LEU A 106 13.13 5.26 7.99
C LEU A 106 12.97 3.77 8.28
N TYR A 107 11.81 3.23 7.92
CA TYR A 107 11.49 1.82 8.08
C TYR A 107 12.48 0.91 7.34
N PRO A 108 12.86 -0.24 7.92
CA PRO A 108 13.98 -1.07 7.44
C PRO A 108 13.60 -1.98 6.26
N ARG A 109 12.60 -1.61 5.43
CA ARG A 109 12.07 -2.45 4.33
C ARG A 109 13.18 -2.97 3.41
N ARG A 110 14.07 -2.09 2.96
CA ARG A 110 15.23 -2.44 2.13
C ARG A 110 16.22 -3.35 2.86
N HIS A 111 16.46 -3.11 4.14
CA HIS A 111 17.35 -3.95 4.95
C HIS A 111 16.80 -5.37 5.11
N PHE A 112 15.51 -5.51 5.43
CA PHE A 112 14.87 -6.82 5.56
C PHE A 112 14.87 -7.57 4.24
N PHE A 113 14.51 -6.89 3.14
CA PHE A 113 14.55 -7.48 1.81
C PHE A 113 15.97 -7.88 1.38
N GLU A 114 17.00 -7.10 1.73
CA GLU A 114 18.39 -7.46 1.46
C GLU A 114 18.80 -8.77 2.12
N GLN A 115 18.43 -8.98 3.39
CA GLN A 115 18.70 -10.23 4.10
C GLN A 115 18.02 -11.42 3.42
N VAL A 116 16.76 -11.26 3.00
CA VAL A 116 16.02 -12.28 2.23
C VAL A 116 16.71 -12.58 0.90
N ALA A 117 17.06 -11.55 0.14
CA ALA A 117 17.74 -11.67 -1.15
C ALA A 117 19.15 -12.30 -1.00
N GLY A 118 19.83 -12.08 0.11
CA GLY A 118 21.09 -12.74 0.46
C GLY A 118 20.94 -14.26 0.56
N VAL A 119 19.95 -14.73 1.32
CA VAL A 119 19.65 -16.17 1.45
C VAL A 119 19.27 -16.79 0.11
N PHE A 120 18.51 -16.09 -0.72
CA PHE A 120 18.12 -16.61 -2.03
C PHE A 120 19.32 -16.74 -2.98
N ALA A 121 20.23 -15.76 -2.95
CA ALA A 121 21.44 -15.81 -3.76
C ALA A 121 22.38 -16.94 -3.34
N GLU A 122 22.54 -17.18 -2.04
CA GLU A 122 23.38 -18.27 -1.53
C GLU A 122 22.76 -19.65 -1.77
N SER A 123 21.43 -19.78 -1.61
CA SER A 123 20.73 -21.05 -1.82
C SER A 123 20.48 -21.39 -3.30
N GLY A 124 20.64 -20.43 -4.21
CA GLY A 124 20.31 -20.60 -5.63
C GLY A 124 18.80 -20.76 -5.89
N ARG A 125 17.94 -20.45 -4.91
CA ARG A 125 16.49 -20.60 -5.00
C ARG A 125 15.79 -19.33 -4.52
N ALA A 126 14.86 -18.84 -5.34
CA ALA A 126 13.95 -17.77 -4.97
C ALA A 126 12.54 -18.31 -4.70
N VAL A 127 11.81 -17.64 -3.80
CA VAL A 127 10.38 -17.87 -3.52
C VAL A 127 9.62 -16.55 -3.60
N PRO A 128 8.28 -16.56 -3.71
CA PRO A 128 7.48 -15.36 -3.64
C PRO A 128 7.75 -14.56 -2.36
N VAL A 129 7.85 -13.24 -2.51
CA VAL A 129 8.00 -12.28 -1.41
C VAL A 129 6.88 -11.27 -1.50
N PHE A 130 6.14 -11.12 -0.42
CA PHE A 130 5.23 -10.00 -0.20
C PHE A 130 5.90 -9.01 0.74
N THR A 131 5.94 -7.73 0.37
CA THR A 131 6.32 -6.64 1.27
C THR A 131 5.13 -5.72 1.45
N ASP A 132 4.74 -5.52 2.70
CA ASP A 132 3.66 -4.63 3.06
C ASP A 132 4.00 -3.17 2.68
N LYS A 133 3.04 -2.48 2.05
CA LYS A 133 3.14 -1.11 1.51
C LYS A 133 4.16 -0.95 0.36
N HIS A 134 4.61 0.28 0.13
CA HIS A 134 5.62 0.62 -0.87
C HIS A 134 7.00 0.03 -0.52
N LEU A 135 7.88 -0.12 -1.52
CA LEU A 135 9.16 -0.82 -1.36
C LEU A 135 10.10 -0.17 -0.34
N ALA A 136 10.35 1.14 -0.45
CA ALA A 136 11.19 1.90 0.46
C ALA A 136 10.80 3.38 0.46
N TYR A 137 11.16 4.11 1.52
CA TYR A 137 10.89 5.54 1.68
C TYR A 137 11.69 6.43 0.71
N ASN A 138 12.72 5.89 0.05
CA ASN A 138 13.53 6.60 -0.93
C ASN A 138 13.67 5.83 -2.25
N TRP A 139 13.89 6.58 -3.33
CA TRP A 139 13.99 6.02 -4.68
C TRP A 139 15.20 5.08 -4.90
N PRO A 140 16.44 5.42 -4.49
CA PRO A 140 17.58 4.52 -4.64
C PRO A 140 17.34 3.12 -4.06
N ASP A 141 16.77 3.04 -2.87
CA ASP A 141 16.49 1.77 -2.20
C ASP A 141 15.34 1.01 -2.84
N ALA A 142 14.25 1.69 -3.19
CA ALA A 142 13.12 1.07 -3.90
C ALA A 142 13.57 0.50 -5.25
N ARG A 143 14.40 1.25 -5.99
CA ARG A 143 15.00 0.81 -7.25
C ARG A 143 15.93 -0.38 -7.04
N TRP A 144 16.78 -0.34 -6.01
CA TRP A 144 17.67 -1.45 -5.68
C TRP A 144 16.89 -2.73 -5.38
N MET A 145 15.81 -2.64 -4.58
CA MET A 145 14.94 -3.78 -4.28
C MET A 145 14.34 -4.38 -5.55
N TYR A 146 13.81 -3.54 -6.44
CA TYR A 146 13.26 -3.97 -7.73
C TYR A 146 14.31 -4.65 -8.63
N GLU A 147 15.48 -4.00 -8.82
CA GLU A 147 16.55 -4.54 -9.65
C GLU A 147 17.09 -5.85 -9.08
N ARG A 148 17.20 -5.95 -7.75
CA ARG A 148 17.65 -7.16 -7.07
C ARG A 148 16.63 -8.29 -7.20
N ALA A 149 15.33 -8.01 -7.03
CA ALA A 149 14.26 -8.97 -7.27
C ALA A 149 14.32 -9.53 -8.71
N ARG A 150 14.49 -8.66 -9.70
CA ARG A 150 14.65 -9.07 -11.11
C ARG A 150 15.89 -9.92 -11.34
N CYS A 151 17.04 -9.51 -10.78
CA CYS A 151 18.30 -10.24 -10.90
C CYS A 151 18.20 -11.67 -10.36
N LEU A 152 17.48 -11.87 -9.26
CA LEU A 152 17.30 -13.17 -8.62
C LEU A 152 16.04 -13.93 -9.08
N GLY A 153 15.21 -13.34 -9.94
CA GLY A 153 13.95 -13.95 -10.37
C GLY A 153 12.91 -14.08 -9.24
N ILE A 154 12.90 -13.16 -8.27
CA ILE A 154 11.96 -13.15 -7.15
C ILE A 154 10.58 -12.70 -7.64
N PRO A 155 9.52 -13.49 -7.44
CA PRO A 155 8.14 -13.00 -7.57
C PRO A 155 7.86 -12.04 -6.41
N LEU A 156 7.97 -10.75 -6.67
CA LEU A 156 7.83 -9.69 -5.66
C LEU A 156 6.45 -9.02 -5.80
N MET A 157 5.72 -8.94 -4.69
CA MET A 157 4.51 -8.14 -4.55
C MET A 157 4.70 -7.11 -3.45
N ALA A 158 4.28 -5.88 -3.73
CA ALA A 158 4.29 -4.74 -2.82
C ALA A 158 3.08 -3.87 -3.15
N GLY A 159 2.65 -3.03 -2.22
CA GLY A 159 1.67 -1.99 -2.49
C GLY A 159 0.63 -1.83 -1.40
N SER A 160 -0.36 -1.01 -1.74
CA SER A 160 -1.51 -0.71 -0.91
C SER A 160 -2.59 -1.80 -0.99
N SER A 161 -3.45 -1.85 0.03
CA SER A 161 -4.75 -2.49 -0.03
C SER A 161 -5.80 -1.73 -0.86
N LEU A 162 -5.57 -0.45 -1.21
CA LEU A 162 -6.54 0.38 -1.92
C LEU A 162 -7.00 -0.21 -3.27
N PRO A 163 -6.12 -0.80 -4.11
CA PRO A 163 -6.55 -1.44 -5.35
C PRO A 163 -7.59 -2.57 -5.18
N VAL A 164 -7.64 -3.18 -3.98
CA VAL A 164 -8.58 -4.27 -3.63
C VAL A 164 -9.66 -3.85 -2.63
N ALA A 165 -9.72 -2.57 -2.28
CA ALA A 165 -10.74 -2.03 -1.38
C ALA A 165 -12.13 -2.03 -2.04
N TRP A 166 -13.17 -1.98 -1.20
CA TRP A 166 -14.54 -1.78 -1.68
C TRP A 166 -14.69 -0.38 -2.27
N ARG A 167 -15.59 -0.23 -3.24
CA ARG A 167 -15.92 1.05 -3.86
C ARG A 167 -17.39 1.40 -3.67
N ARG A 168 -17.68 2.65 -3.32
CA ARG A 168 -19.05 3.15 -3.09
C ARG A 168 -19.27 4.54 -3.72
N PRO A 169 -20.22 4.71 -4.66
CA PRO A 169 -20.91 3.65 -5.39
C PRO A 169 -19.91 2.71 -6.10
N TRP A 170 -20.35 1.51 -6.47
CA TRP A 170 -19.50 0.59 -7.22
C TRP A 170 -19.09 1.24 -8.54
N CYS A 171 -17.78 1.30 -8.78
CA CYS A 171 -17.19 1.81 -10.02
C CYS A 171 -16.02 0.90 -10.38
N GLU A 172 -16.06 0.35 -11.59
CA GLU A 172 -14.93 -0.34 -12.20
C GLU A 172 -15.02 -0.14 -13.71
N HIS A 173 -14.04 0.57 -14.27
CA HIS A 173 -13.97 0.83 -15.71
C HIS A 173 -13.84 -0.47 -16.50
N PRO A 174 -14.47 -0.66 -17.66
CA PRO A 174 -14.10 -1.77 -18.54
C PRO A 174 -12.63 -1.62 -19.00
N LEU A 175 -11.95 -2.73 -19.30
CA LEU A 175 -10.64 -2.65 -19.95
C LEU A 175 -10.77 -1.95 -21.30
N GLY A 176 -9.91 -0.97 -21.55
CA GLY A 176 -10.00 -0.12 -22.73
C GLY A 176 -10.98 1.04 -22.60
N ALA A 177 -11.32 1.47 -21.38
CA ALA A 177 -12.20 2.61 -21.17
C ALA A 177 -11.57 3.92 -21.73
N PRO A 178 -12.37 4.80 -22.36
CA PRO A 178 -11.88 6.08 -22.86
C PRO A 178 -11.77 7.12 -21.72
N ILE A 179 -10.82 6.92 -20.81
CA ILE A 179 -10.55 7.84 -19.69
C ILE A 179 -9.80 9.07 -20.23
N GLU A 180 -10.39 10.25 -20.05
CA GLU A 180 -9.90 11.52 -20.58
C GLU A 180 -9.15 12.35 -19.52
N ALA A 181 -9.60 12.27 -18.27
CA ALA A 181 -8.99 12.92 -17.11
C ALA A 181 -9.39 12.16 -15.84
N ALA A 182 -8.55 12.21 -14.81
CA ALA A 182 -8.82 11.54 -13.54
C ALA A 182 -8.27 12.32 -12.34
N VAL A 183 -8.97 12.22 -11.21
CA VAL A 183 -8.56 12.74 -9.92
C VAL A 183 -8.71 11.67 -8.86
N SER A 184 -7.78 11.59 -7.91
CA SER A 184 -7.99 10.90 -6.64
C SER A 184 -7.83 11.86 -5.47
N ILE A 185 -8.45 11.53 -4.33
CA ILE A 185 -8.33 12.23 -3.06
C ILE A 185 -7.80 11.26 -2.02
N GLY A 186 -6.87 11.73 -1.19
CA GLY A 186 -6.44 11.11 0.05
C GLY A 186 -6.21 12.14 1.15
N TYR A 187 -5.64 11.70 2.27
CA TYR A 187 -5.41 12.51 3.46
C TYR A 187 -4.14 12.04 4.19
N ALA A 188 -3.75 12.73 5.24
CA ALA A 188 -2.51 12.52 6.01
C ALA A 188 -1.23 12.87 5.20
N GLY A 189 -0.08 12.39 5.69
CA GLY A 189 1.24 12.78 5.19
C GLY A 189 1.52 12.29 3.75
N LEU A 190 2.33 13.07 3.03
CA LEU A 190 2.70 12.78 1.63
C LEU A 190 3.43 11.44 1.49
N GLU A 191 4.32 11.09 2.41
CA GLU A 191 5.02 9.81 2.37
C GLU A 191 4.11 8.66 2.80
N SER A 192 3.41 8.83 3.94
CA SER A 192 2.70 7.73 4.57
C SER A 192 1.41 7.34 3.85
N TYR A 193 0.68 8.31 3.28
CA TYR A 193 -0.62 8.11 2.64
C TYR A 193 -0.68 8.63 1.20
N GLY A 194 0.27 9.46 0.76
CA GLY A 194 0.31 9.92 -0.64
C GLY A 194 0.43 8.79 -1.65
N PHE A 195 1.21 7.74 -1.34
CA PHE A 195 1.28 6.56 -2.21
C PHE A 195 -0.03 5.76 -2.24
N HIS A 196 -0.78 5.69 -1.14
CA HIS A 196 -2.11 5.07 -1.11
C HIS A 196 -3.08 5.81 -2.03
N ALA A 197 -3.06 7.15 -1.99
CA ALA A 197 -3.89 7.98 -2.87
C ALA A 197 -3.48 7.87 -4.35
N LEU A 198 -2.18 7.68 -4.63
CA LEU A 198 -1.67 7.39 -5.97
C LEU A 198 -2.09 6.00 -6.46
N GLU A 199 -2.08 4.97 -5.60
CA GLU A 199 -2.55 3.63 -5.97
C GLU A 199 -4.07 3.57 -6.21
N THR A 200 -4.85 4.35 -5.44
CA THR A 200 -6.28 4.60 -5.71
C THR A 200 -6.50 5.13 -7.13
N LEU A 201 -5.67 6.07 -7.57
CA LEU A 201 -5.72 6.60 -8.94
C LEU A 201 -5.27 5.54 -9.96
N GLN A 202 -4.08 4.98 -9.74
CA GLN A 202 -3.37 4.14 -10.71
C GLN A 202 -4.19 2.90 -11.08
N CYS A 203 -4.78 2.21 -10.09
CA CYS A 203 -5.57 0.99 -10.34
C CYS A 203 -6.81 1.25 -11.21
N MET A 204 -7.32 2.47 -11.22
CA MET A 204 -8.47 2.87 -12.06
C MET A 204 -8.01 3.28 -13.46
N VAL A 205 -6.99 4.16 -13.55
CA VAL A 205 -6.56 4.71 -14.85
C VAL A 205 -5.82 3.70 -15.71
N GLU A 206 -5.19 2.67 -15.15
CA GLU A 206 -4.56 1.58 -15.92
C GLU A 206 -5.56 0.71 -16.70
N ARG A 207 -6.86 0.90 -16.48
CA ARG A 207 -7.92 0.23 -17.27
C ARG A 207 -8.28 0.99 -18.54
N ARG A 208 -7.69 2.17 -18.78
CA ARG A 208 -7.95 2.98 -19.98
C ARG A 208 -7.49 2.32 -21.27
N THR A 209 -7.92 2.87 -22.41
CA THR A 209 -7.41 2.49 -23.74
C THR A 209 -5.87 2.51 -23.77
N GLY A 210 -5.27 1.35 -24.09
CA GLY A 210 -3.82 1.19 -24.10
C GLY A 210 -3.20 0.72 -22.77
N GLY A 211 -3.93 0.81 -21.66
CA GLY A 211 -3.52 0.30 -20.36
C GLY A 211 -2.40 1.10 -19.69
N GLU A 212 -1.46 0.40 -19.06
CA GLU A 212 -0.21 1.00 -18.57
C GLU A 212 0.65 1.46 -19.76
N THR A 213 1.12 2.72 -19.72
CA THR A 213 1.94 3.31 -20.78
C THR A 213 3.22 3.96 -20.27
N GLY A 214 3.44 3.97 -18.95
CA GLY A 214 4.48 4.72 -18.26
C GLY A 214 4.06 6.15 -17.90
N VAL A 215 4.72 6.66 -16.85
CA VAL A 215 4.66 8.05 -16.42
C VAL A 215 5.76 8.85 -17.11
N ALA A 216 5.39 10.00 -17.68
CA ALA A 216 6.32 10.95 -18.30
C ALA A 216 6.90 11.93 -17.26
N GLY A 217 6.11 12.31 -16.26
CA GLY A 217 6.56 13.15 -15.16
C GLY A 217 5.54 13.24 -14.04
N VAL A 218 6.04 13.54 -12.84
CA VAL A 218 5.23 13.85 -11.66
C VAL A 218 5.72 15.19 -11.12
N ARG A 219 4.79 16.09 -10.80
CA ARG A 219 5.08 17.35 -10.10
C ARG A 219 4.24 17.42 -8.83
N CYS A 220 4.90 17.62 -7.69
CA CYS A 220 4.21 17.96 -6.44
C CYS A 220 3.96 19.47 -6.40
N VAL A 221 2.76 19.89 -6.03
CA VAL A 221 2.40 21.28 -5.73
C VAL A 221 1.74 21.32 -4.36
N GLU A 222 1.99 22.38 -3.59
CA GLU A 222 1.54 22.52 -2.20
C GLU A 222 0.89 23.88 -1.97
N GLY A 223 -0.04 23.95 -1.01
CA GLY A 223 -0.75 25.18 -0.64
C GLY A 223 -1.51 25.80 -1.81
N GLU A 224 -1.38 27.13 -1.95
CA GLU A 224 -2.04 27.89 -3.02
C GLU A 224 -1.72 27.38 -4.44
N ALA A 225 -0.54 26.79 -4.66
CA ALA A 225 -0.18 26.29 -5.98
C ALA A 225 -1.07 25.12 -6.45
N LEU A 226 -1.67 24.36 -5.52
CA LEU A 226 -2.70 23.37 -5.84
C LEU A 226 -3.97 24.05 -6.34
N TRP A 227 -4.41 25.09 -5.63
CA TRP A 227 -5.65 25.80 -5.95
C TRP A 227 -5.53 26.55 -7.27
N ASP A 228 -4.42 27.26 -7.49
CA ASP A 228 -4.08 27.90 -8.76
C ASP A 228 -4.10 26.89 -9.92
N TRP A 229 -3.62 25.66 -9.68
CA TRP A 229 -3.65 24.61 -10.69
C TRP A 229 -5.08 24.16 -10.99
N LEU A 230 -5.92 23.91 -9.97
CA LEU A 230 -7.33 23.54 -10.18
C LEU A 230 -8.10 24.66 -10.89
N ASP A 231 -7.88 25.92 -10.53
CA ASP A 231 -8.50 27.09 -11.17
C ASP A 231 -8.15 27.19 -12.67
N ALA A 232 -6.92 26.78 -13.04
CA ALA A 232 -6.48 26.72 -14.43
C ALA A 232 -6.93 25.44 -15.18
N HIS A 233 -7.44 24.41 -14.49
CA HIS A 233 -7.81 23.10 -15.05
C HIS A 233 -9.25 22.73 -14.66
N PRO A 234 -10.26 23.37 -15.27
CA PRO A 234 -11.67 23.23 -14.86
C PRO A 234 -12.19 21.80 -14.92
N THR A 235 -11.70 20.96 -15.85
CA THR A 235 -12.05 19.53 -15.89
C THR A 235 -11.60 18.81 -14.62
N HIS A 236 -10.36 19.02 -14.18
CA HIS A 236 -9.84 18.40 -12.95
C HIS A 236 -10.47 19.01 -11.70
N ALA A 237 -10.80 20.30 -11.69
CA ALA A 237 -11.55 20.91 -10.59
C ALA A 237 -12.94 20.26 -10.42
N ALA A 238 -13.67 20.05 -11.51
CA ALA A 238 -14.97 19.38 -11.47
C ALA A 238 -14.85 17.91 -11.01
N LEU A 239 -13.80 17.21 -11.44
CA LEU A 239 -13.53 15.84 -10.96
C LEU A 239 -13.12 15.80 -9.49
N ALA A 240 -12.38 16.78 -9.00
CA ALA A 240 -12.04 16.90 -7.58
C ALA A 240 -13.31 17.09 -6.73
N GLU A 241 -14.22 17.96 -7.17
CA GLU A 241 -15.54 18.14 -6.53
C GLU A 241 -16.37 16.85 -6.57
N ALA A 242 -16.41 16.16 -7.70
CA ALA A 242 -17.13 14.90 -7.85
C ALA A 242 -16.57 13.80 -6.93
N ALA A 243 -15.24 13.66 -6.86
CA ALA A 243 -14.58 12.72 -5.95
C ALA A 243 -14.89 13.06 -4.48
N ALA A 244 -14.82 14.34 -4.11
CA ALA A 244 -15.17 14.81 -2.77
C ALA A 244 -16.65 14.52 -2.44
N GLY A 245 -17.55 14.74 -3.39
CA GLY A 245 -18.99 14.47 -3.25
C GLY A 245 -19.35 12.99 -3.12
N ALA A 246 -18.45 12.07 -3.51
CA ALA A 246 -18.63 10.63 -3.31
C ALA A 246 -18.25 10.17 -1.89
N ILE A 247 -17.48 10.97 -1.15
CA ILE A 247 -17.04 10.63 0.22
C ILE A 247 -18.24 10.71 1.17
N GLY A 248 -18.48 9.64 1.93
CA GLY A 248 -19.62 9.58 2.85
C GLY A 248 -19.60 10.61 3.99
N GLU A 249 -18.41 10.96 4.50
CA GLU A 249 -18.24 11.92 5.60
C GLU A 249 -17.06 12.86 5.35
N THR A 250 -17.35 14.17 5.28
CA THR A 250 -16.38 15.25 5.16
C THR A 250 -16.60 16.27 6.28
N THR A 251 -15.55 17.02 6.64
CA THR A 251 -15.62 18.09 7.66
C THR A 251 -16.52 19.25 7.23
N GLY A 252 -16.69 19.46 5.93
CA GLY A 252 -17.56 20.49 5.37
C GLY A 252 -17.79 20.30 3.87
N PRO A 253 -18.57 21.20 3.25
CA PRO A 253 -18.81 21.18 1.81
C PRO A 253 -17.55 21.56 0.99
N TRP A 254 -17.52 21.14 -0.27
CA TRP A 254 -16.38 21.35 -1.18
C TRP A 254 -16.05 22.84 -1.41
N ASP A 255 -17.05 23.72 -1.43
CA ASP A 255 -16.84 25.18 -1.57
C ASP A 255 -16.00 25.79 -0.44
N ARG A 256 -15.92 25.11 0.72
CA ARG A 256 -15.07 25.49 1.85
C ARG A 256 -13.77 24.70 1.94
N VAL A 257 -13.46 23.84 0.98
CA VAL A 257 -12.28 22.95 1.03
C VAL A 257 -10.97 23.71 1.24
N ARG A 258 -10.81 24.90 0.63
CA ARG A 258 -9.60 25.73 0.78
C ARG A 258 -9.38 26.23 2.21
N GLU A 259 -10.46 26.43 2.97
CA GLU A 259 -10.40 26.87 4.37
C GLU A 259 -10.17 25.70 5.33
N ILE A 260 -10.63 24.50 4.94
CA ILE A 260 -10.65 23.30 5.79
C ILE A 260 -9.38 22.46 5.61
N ALA A 261 -8.84 22.40 4.38
CA ALA A 261 -7.71 21.55 4.07
C ALA A 261 -6.43 22.07 4.76
N GLU A 262 -5.85 21.21 5.59
CA GLU A 262 -4.60 21.47 6.30
C GLU A 262 -3.43 21.02 5.42
N HIS A 263 -2.54 21.94 5.08
CA HIS A 263 -1.37 21.68 4.24
C HIS A 263 -1.71 20.94 2.92
N PRO A 264 -2.65 21.48 2.11
CA PRO A 264 -3.12 20.78 0.91
C PRO A 264 -1.98 20.60 -0.10
N ALA A 265 -1.95 19.46 -0.75
CA ALA A 265 -0.91 19.13 -1.73
C ALA A 265 -1.45 18.25 -2.84
N ALA A 266 -0.82 18.26 -4.02
CA ALA A 266 -1.22 17.45 -5.14
C ALA A 266 -0.03 16.88 -5.90
N PHE A 267 -0.13 15.59 -6.24
CA PHE A 267 0.72 14.96 -7.24
C PHE A 267 0.05 15.11 -8.61
N LEU A 268 0.63 15.94 -9.46
CA LEU A 268 0.20 16.11 -10.84
C LEU A 268 0.97 15.11 -11.71
N VAL A 269 0.25 14.15 -12.29
CA VAL A 269 0.83 13.03 -13.03
C VAL A 269 0.55 13.20 -14.52
N GLN A 270 1.62 13.22 -15.32
CA GLN A 270 1.54 13.19 -16.78
C GLN A 270 1.94 11.81 -17.27
N TYR A 271 1.01 11.10 -17.91
CA TYR A 271 1.27 9.81 -18.55
C TYR A 271 1.79 10.00 -19.97
N ARG A 272 2.52 8.99 -20.47
CA ARG A 272 3.16 9.03 -21.80
C ARG A 272 2.19 8.99 -22.98
N ASP A 273 0.96 8.55 -22.76
CA ASP A 273 -0.12 8.56 -23.74
C ASP A 273 -0.89 9.89 -23.79
N GLY A 274 -0.50 10.85 -22.96
CA GLY A 274 -1.11 12.17 -22.91
C GLY A 274 -2.13 12.35 -21.79
N LEU A 275 -2.53 11.30 -21.06
CA LEU A 275 -3.42 11.46 -19.90
C LEU A 275 -2.77 12.36 -18.83
N THR A 276 -3.51 13.35 -18.36
CA THR A 276 -3.16 14.16 -17.19
C THR A 276 -4.09 13.81 -16.04
N ALA A 277 -3.53 13.46 -14.89
CA ALA A 277 -4.28 13.16 -13.68
C ALA A 277 -3.72 13.92 -12.47
N ALA A 278 -4.53 14.04 -11.42
CA ALA A 278 -4.12 14.67 -10.17
C ALA A 278 -4.52 13.82 -8.96
N THR A 279 -3.62 13.65 -8.00
CA THR A 279 -3.92 13.06 -6.70
C THR A 279 -3.83 14.15 -5.66
N LEU A 280 -4.95 14.51 -5.05
CA LEU A 280 -5.06 15.56 -4.04
C LEU A 280 -4.94 14.96 -2.63
N MET A 281 -4.15 15.60 -1.78
CA MET A 281 -4.01 15.28 -0.36
C MET A 281 -4.68 16.38 0.43
N LEU A 282 -5.85 16.07 1.00
CA LEU A 282 -6.77 17.03 1.62
C LEU A 282 -7.01 16.65 3.09
N SER A 283 -5.92 16.57 3.87
CA SER A 283 -5.98 16.45 5.33
C SER A 283 -6.87 17.54 5.95
N GLY A 284 -7.57 17.25 7.03
CA GLY A 284 -8.53 18.17 7.64
C GLY A 284 -9.91 18.17 6.95
N PHE A 285 -9.98 17.99 5.63
CA PHE A 285 -11.25 17.93 4.89
C PHE A 285 -11.93 16.55 4.96
N CYS A 286 -11.16 15.47 4.81
CA CYS A 286 -11.67 14.11 4.88
C CYS A 286 -10.67 13.14 5.53
N GLY A 287 -11.16 11.97 5.93
CA GLY A 287 -10.36 10.83 6.37
C GLY A 287 -10.57 9.60 5.48
N ALA A 288 -10.84 9.82 4.20
CA ALA A 288 -11.21 8.79 3.23
C ALA A 288 -10.39 8.91 1.93
N PHE A 289 -10.47 7.86 1.10
CA PHE A 289 -9.92 7.88 -0.26
C PHE A 289 -11.06 7.96 -1.26
N ALA A 290 -10.89 8.73 -2.32
CA ALA A 290 -11.88 8.82 -3.39
C ALA A 290 -11.23 8.96 -4.75
N TYR A 291 -12.04 8.74 -5.77
CA TYR A 291 -11.66 8.81 -7.17
C TYR A 291 -12.80 9.41 -7.99
N ALA A 292 -12.44 10.17 -9.01
CA ALA A 292 -13.34 10.51 -10.08
C ALA A 292 -12.61 10.56 -11.43
N ALA A 293 -13.31 10.27 -12.51
CA ALA A 293 -12.80 10.42 -13.86
C ALA A 293 -13.86 10.88 -14.84
N LEU A 294 -13.38 11.49 -15.92
CA LEU A 294 -14.15 11.75 -17.13
C LEU A 294 -13.94 10.58 -18.08
N VAL A 295 -15.00 9.84 -18.38
CA VAL A 295 -14.98 8.64 -19.22
C VAL A 295 -15.98 8.80 -20.35
N GLY A 296 -15.49 8.97 -21.58
CA GLY A 296 -16.36 9.16 -22.75
C GLY A 296 -17.34 10.34 -22.62
N GLY A 297 -16.91 11.42 -21.97
CA GLY A 297 -17.74 12.60 -21.68
C GLY A 297 -18.62 12.52 -20.43
N GLU A 298 -18.68 11.40 -19.70
CA GLU A 298 -19.44 11.27 -18.46
C GLU A 298 -18.54 11.26 -17.22
N GLN A 299 -19.00 11.86 -16.12
CA GLN A 299 -18.27 11.83 -14.85
C GLN A 299 -18.67 10.60 -14.04
N GLU A 300 -17.68 9.83 -13.63
CA GLU A 300 -17.84 8.73 -12.69
C GLU A 300 -17.03 9.02 -11.43
N ALA A 301 -17.60 8.75 -10.25
CA ALA A 301 -16.93 8.98 -8.97
C ALA A 301 -17.28 7.89 -7.95
N CYS A 302 -16.31 7.57 -7.09
CA CYS A 302 -16.50 6.64 -5.98
C CYS A 302 -15.57 6.94 -4.80
N GLU A 303 -16.04 6.62 -3.60
CA GLU A 303 -15.23 6.46 -2.41
C GLU A 303 -14.60 5.06 -2.43
N PHE A 304 -13.32 4.97 -2.05
CA PHE A 304 -12.64 3.72 -1.72
C PHE A 304 -12.79 3.47 -0.22
N VAL A 305 -13.64 2.50 0.12
CA VAL A 305 -14.07 2.24 1.49
C VAL A 305 -13.12 1.23 2.15
N LEU A 306 -12.51 1.66 3.25
CA LEU A 306 -11.72 0.81 4.14
C LEU A 306 -12.52 0.52 5.41
N GLN A 307 -12.35 -0.68 5.97
CA GLN A 307 -12.99 -1.04 7.22
C GLN A 307 -12.21 -0.45 8.41
N ALA A 308 -12.82 0.52 9.09
CA ALA A 308 -12.20 1.29 10.18
C ALA A 308 -11.87 0.47 11.46
N GLY A 309 -12.37 -0.77 11.56
CA GLY A 309 -12.15 -1.64 12.72
C GLY A 309 -11.92 -3.09 12.30
N GLU A 310 -11.76 -3.95 13.31
CA GLU A 310 -11.64 -5.39 13.11
C GLU A 310 -12.83 -5.93 12.29
N PRO A 311 -12.59 -6.88 11.38
CA PRO A 311 -11.32 -7.59 11.14
C PRO A 311 -10.33 -6.90 10.17
N HIS A 312 -10.54 -5.63 9.84
CA HIS A 312 -9.75 -4.92 8.81
C HIS A 312 -9.72 -5.71 7.49
N GLY A 313 -10.91 -6.06 6.96
CA GLY A 313 -11.07 -6.98 5.82
C GLY A 313 -10.52 -6.49 4.48
N HIS A 314 -9.99 -5.27 4.42
CA HIS A 314 -9.28 -4.74 3.25
C HIS A 314 -7.81 -5.20 3.19
N PHE A 315 -7.29 -5.82 4.25
CA PHE A 315 -5.96 -6.44 4.30
C PHE A 315 -6.03 -7.95 4.09
#